data_AF-A0A1V8SAY3-F1
#
_entry.id   AF-A0A1V8SAY3-F1
#
_cell.length_a   1.000
_cell.length_b   1.000
_cell.length_c   1.000
_cell.angle_alpha   90.00
_cell.angle_beta   90.00
_cell.angle_gamma   90.00
#
_symmetry.space_group_name_H-M   'P 1'
#
loop_
_entity.id
_entity.type
_entity.pdbx_description
1 polymer ?
#
loop_
_entity_poly.entity_id
_entity_poly.type
_entity_poly.pdbx_seq_one_letter_code
_entity_poly.pdbx_strand_id
1 'polypeptide(L)'
;MIRLATEADLLPASQVCARAFSSDNLFGELIHPYRHQYPEDVHIYFRKRFIHKYHKPDNTFLVAIDENDAIIGLAHWCRFRTDQDDSEEKPLGDGGLPPNRAADQKMEDVIERSMPYAEHFWSGPRAESWYLSCLAVDPSTQGKGIV
;
A
#
# COMPACT_ATOMS: atom_id res chain seq x y z
N MET A 1 19.87 -2.32 -3.15
CA MET A 1 19.68 -1.44 -4.34
C MET A 1 18.25 -0.91 -4.35
N ILE A 2 17.97 0.27 -4.91
CA ILE A 2 16.60 0.78 -5.13
C ILE A 2 16.35 0.92 -6.63
N ARG A 3 15.18 0.49 -7.11
CA ARG A 3 14.76 0.63 -8.52
C ARG A 3 13.26 0.82 -8.66
N LEU A 4 12.79 1.18 -9.85
CA LEU A 4 11.39 1.10 -10.22
C LEU A 4 10.90 -0.35 -10.10
N ALA A 5 9.69 -0.51 -9.56
CA ALA A 5 9.03 -1.79 -9.49
C ALA A 5 8.57 -2.23 -10.89
N THR A 6 8.68 -3.53 -11.15
CA THR A 6 8.03 -4.25 -12.23
C THR A 6 6.74 -4.89 -11.70
N GLU A 7 5.87 -5.35 -12.59
CA GLU A 7 4.63 -6.03 -12.19
C GLU A 7 4.90 -7.29 -11.35
N ALA A 8 6.01 -7.99 -11.62
CA ALA A 8 6.45 -9.15 -10.85
C ALA A 8 6.79 -8.81 -9.38
N ASP A 9 7.13 -7.55 -9.09
CA ASP A 9 7.48 -7.12 -7.75
C ASP A 9 6.25 -6.85 -6.85
N LEU A 10 5.05 -6.72 -7.42
CA LEU A 10 3.85 -6.33 -6.65
C LEU A 10 3.47 -7.36 -5.58
N LEU A 11 3.62 -8.66 -5.88
CA LEU A 11 3.39 -9.72 -4.90
C LEU A 11 4.41 -9.68 -3.75
N PRO A 12 5.72 -9.82 -3.99
CA PRO A 12 6.70 -9.80 -2.90
C PRO A 12 6.68 -8.46 -2.14
N ALA A 13 6.46 -7.33 -2.79
CA ALA A 13 6.28 -6.04 -2.10
C ALA A 13 5.05 -6.02 -1.18
N SER A 14 3.92 -6.58 -1.61
CA SER A 14 2.72 -6.68 -0.77
C SER A 14 2.95 -7.54 0.48
N GLN A 15 3.78 -8.58 0.37
CA GLN A 15 4.17 -9.42 1.49
C GLN A 15 5.10 -8.67 2.45
N VAL A 16 5.99 -7.81 1.94
CA VAL A 16 6.78 -6.90 2.78
C VAL A 16 5.88 -5.96 3.56
N CYS A 17 4.88 -5.33 2.91
CA CYS A 17 3.91 -4.47 3.63
C CYS A 17 3.14 -5.23 4.71
N ALA A 18 2.70 -6.46 4.42
CA ALA A 18 2.01 -7.30 5.40
C ALA A 18 2.86 -7.56 6.66
N ARG A 19 4.16 -7.79 6.49
CA ARG A 19 5.10 -7.96 7.62
C ARG A 19 5.39 -6.64 8.33
N ALA A 20 5.69 -5.58 7.56
CA ALA A 20 6.07 -4.28 8.09
C ALA A 20 4.96 -3.65 8.95
N PHE A 21 3.70 -3.81 8.55
CA PHE A 21 2.54 -3.24 9.23
C PHE A 21 1.79 -4.23 10.12
N SER A 22 2.35 -5.41 10.40
CA SER A 22 1.66 -6.46 11.17
C SER A 22 1.26 -6.00 12.60
N SER A 23 2.02 -5.08 13.18
CA SER A 23 1.77 -4.49 14.50
C SER A 23 1.18 -3.07 14.43
N ASP A 24 0.81 -2.59 13.24
CA ASP A 24 0.20 -1.27 13.06
C ASP A 24 -1.27 -1.26 13.51
N ASN A 25 -1.74 -0.16 14.09
CA ASN A 25 -3.12 -0.06 14.58
C ASN A 25 -4.16 -0.06 13.46
N LEU A 26 -3.86 0.57 12.32
CA LEU A 26 -4.76 0.64 11.18
C LEU A 26 -4.70 -0.67 10.40
N PHE A 27 -3.51 -1.04 9.90
CA PHE A 27 -3.39 -2.20 9.02
C PHE A 27 -3.43 -3.52 9.80
N GLY A 28 -2.73 -3.62 10.93
CA GLY A 28 -2.66 -4.84 11.71
C GLY A 28 -3.92 -5.08 12.53
N GLU A 29 -4.30 -4.15 13.41
CA GLU A 29 -5.42 -4.36 14.34
C GLU A 29 -6.79 -4.12 13.72
N LEU A 30 -7.00 -2.96 13.10
CA LEU A 30 -8.33 -2.57 12.61
C LEU A 30 -8.74 -3.32 11.34
N ILE A 31 -7.88 -3.31 10.32
CA ILE A 31 -8.20 -3.92 9.03
C ILE A 31 -8.06 -5.44 9.11
N HIS A 32 -7.04 -5.97 9.81
CA HIS A 32 -6.75 -7.41 9.87
C HIS A 32 -6.84 -8.04 11.28
N PRO A 33 -8.01 -8.01 11.94
CA PRO A 33 -8.17 -8.57 13.28
C PRO A 33 -7.91 -10.10 13.34
N TYR A 34 -8.01 -10.81 12.21
CA TYR A 34 -7.78 -12.25 12.12
C TYR A 34 -6.39 -12.62 11.58
N ARG A 35 -5.44 -11.66 11.49
CA ARG A 35 -4.08 -11.88 10.96
C ARG A 35 -3.30 -13.00 11.63
N HIS A 36 -3.53 -13.26 12.92
CA HIS A 36 -2.86 -14.38 13.61
C HIS A 36 -3.39 -15.75 13.20
N GLN A 37 -4.63 -15.82 12.72
CA GLN A 37 -5.24 -17.05 12.19
C GLN A 37 -4.91 -17.27 10.70
N TYR A 38 -4.77 -16.17 9.95
CA TYR A 38 -4.52 -16.17 8.51
C TYR A 38 -3.37 -15.24 8.10
N PRO A 39 -2.14 -15.46 8.61
CA PRO A 39 -1.03 -14.52 8.37
C PRO A 39 -0.66 -14.36 6.90
N GLU A 40 -0.84 -15.43 6.12
CA GLU A 40 -0.56 -15.45 4.68
C GLU A 40 -1.59 -14.68 3.85
N ASP A 41 -2.73 -14.27 4.41
CA ASP A 41 -3.77 -13.56 3.67
C ASP A 41 -3.63 -12.03 3.75
N VAL A 42 -2.88 -11.50 4.74
CA VAL A 42 -2.76 -10.04 4.99
C VAL A 42 -2.24 -9.28 3.77
N HIS A 43 -1.32 -9.89 3.00
CA HIS A 43 -0.76 -9.28 1.80
C HIS A 43 -1.81 -8.98 0.72
N ILE A 44 -2.94 -9.70 0.71
CA ILE A 44 -4.01 -9.55 -0.28
C ILE A 44 -4.55 -8.11 -0.27
N TYR A 45 -4.70 -7.50 0.91
CA TYR A 45 -5.16 -6.12 1.05
C TYR A 45 -4.27 -5.13 0.29
N PHE A 46 -2.95 -5.22 0.48
CA PHE A 46 -1.98 -4.37 -0.19
C PHE A 46 -1.91 -4.69 -1.68
N ARG A 47 -1.95 -5.98 -2.04
CA ARG A 47 -1.86 -6.43 -3.43
C ARG A 47 -3.02 -5.94 -4.28
N LYS A 48 -4.25 -5.93 -3.75
CA LYS A 48 -5.43 -5.32 -4.43
C LYS A 48 -5.16 -3.86 -4.80
N ARG A 49 -4.61 -3.08 -3.86
CA ARG A 49 -4.28 -1.65 -4.05
C ARG A 49 -3.18 -1.45 -5.07
N PHE A 50 -2.13 -2.27 -5.00
CA PHE A 50 -1.00 -2.16 -5.92
C PHE A 50 -1.41 -2.48 -7.36
N ILE A 51 -2.14 -3.58 -7.58
CA ILE A 51 -2.66 -3.93 -8.92
C ILE A 51 -3.55 -2.81 -9.47
N HIS A 52 -4.43 -2.23 -8.65
CA HIS A 52 -5.32 -1.16 -9.07
C HIS A 52 -4.58 0.14 -9.44
N LYS A 53 -3.47 0.45 -8.78
CA LYS A 53 -2.75 1.73 -8.94
C LYS A 53 -1.53 1.63 -9.87
N TYR A 54 -0.92 0.46 -10.06
CA TYR A 54 0.39 0.31 -10.72
C TYR A 54 0.48 0.88 -12.14
N HIS A 55 -0.57 0.74 -12.95
CA HIS A 55 -0.59 1.25 -14.33
C HIS A 55 -1.16 2.68 -14.45
N LYS A 56 -1.53 3.32 -13.34
CA LYS A 56 -2.07 4.69 -13.37
C LYS A 56 -0.92 5.68 -13.49
N PRO A 57 -1.02 6.70 -14.37
CA PRO A 57 0.11 7.57 -14.77
C PRO A 57 0.73 8.36 -13.61
N ASP A 58 -0.03 8.64 -12.55
CA ASP A 58 0.42 9.42 -11.41
C ASP A 58 0.78 8.55 -10.19
N ASN A 59 1.06 7.26 -10.42
CA ASN A 59 1.52 6.34 -9.39
C ASN A 59 2.92 5.85 -9.73
N THR A 60 3.83 5.94 -8.76
CA THR A 60 5.22 5.46 -8.89
C THR A 60 5.52 4.49 -7.77
N PHE A 61 5.97 3.29 -8.13
CA PHE A 61 6.39 2.26 -7.19
C PHE A 61 7.90 2.05 -7.29
N LEU A 62 8.58 2.18 -6.16
CA LEU A 62 9.99 1.85 -5.99
C LEU A 62 10.12 0.66 -5.05
N VAL A 63 11.07 -0.22 -5.34
CA VAL A 63 11.40 -1.36 -4.49
C VAL A 63 12.86 -1.29 -4.05
N ALA A 64 13.10 -1.69 -2.81
CA ALA A 64 14.43 -1.97 -2.30
C ALA A 64 14.69 -3.48 -2.41
N ILE A 65 15.86 -3.83 -2.91
CA ILE A 65 16.33 -5.20 -3.13
C ILE A 65 17.64 -5.43 -2.37
N ASP A 66 17.78 -6.60 -1.77
CA ASP A 66 19.00 -7.03 -1.08
C ASP A 66 20.01 -7.68 -2.06
N GLU A 67 21.13 -8.19 -1.52
CA GLU A 67 22.17 -8.89 -2.28
C GLU A 67 21.73 -10.23 -2.92
N ASN A 68 20.57 -10.77 -2.54
CA ASN A 68 20.00 -12.02 -3.05
C ASN A 68 18.85 -11.75 -4.04
N ASP A 69 18.72 -10.51 -4.53
CA ASP A 69 17.61 -10.04 -5.36
C ASP A 69 16.22 -10.19 -4.70
N ALA A 70 16.15 -10.29 -3.38
CA ALA A 70 14.89 -10.33 -2.63
C ALA A 70 14.36 -8.92 -2.35
N ILE A 71 13.06 -8.71 -2.54
CA ILE A 71 12.39 -7.45 -2.22
C ILE A 71 12.30 -7.31 -0.70
N ILE A 72 12.91 -6.25 -0.18
CA ILE A 72 13.00 -5.95 1.26
C ILE A 72 12.35 -4.60 1.61
N GLY A 73 11.84 -3.86 0.64
CA GLY A 73 11.16 -2.59 0.88
C GLY A 73 10.36 -2.11 -0.31
N LEU A 74 9.41 -1.22 -0.04
CA LEU A 74 8.54 -0.58 -1.02
C LEU A 74 8.33 0.89 -0.66
N ALA A 75 8.37 1.76 -1.67
CA ALA A 75 7.80 3.10 -1.60
C ALA A 75 6.80 3.29 -2.74
N HIS A 76 5.58 3.70 -2.39
CA HIS A 76 4.53 4.06 -3.36
C HIS A 76 4.22 5.54 -3.25
N TRP A 77 4.49 6.27 -4.33
CA TRP A 77 4.23 7.69 -4.47
C TRP A 77 3.03 7.94 -5.38
N CYS A 78 2.17 8.87 -4.98
CA CYS A 78 1.08 9.40 -5.78
C CYS A 78 1.39 10.86 -6.12
N ARG A 79 1.14 11.27 -7.37
CA ARG A 79 1.20 12.67 -7.79
C ARG A 79 -0.21 13.24 -7.83
N PHE A 80 -0.51 14.15 -6.91
CA PHE A 80 -1.74 14.93 -6.94
C PHE A 80 -1.62 16.09 -7.93
N ARG A 81 -2.72 16.33 -8.65
CA ARG A 81 -2.85 17.43 -9.60
C ARG A 81 -4.20 18.12 -9.43
N THR A 82 -4.23 19.41 -9.77
CA THR A 82 -5.44 20.23 -9.63
C THR A 82 -6.61 19.76 -10.51
N ASP A 83 -6.33 19.01 -11.57
CA ASP A 83 -7.29 18.50 -12.56
C ASP A 83 -7.55 16.98 -12.46
N GLN A 84 -7.01 16.31 -11.43
CA GLN A 84 -7.31 14.91 -11.19
C GLN A 84 -8.69 14.75 -10.54
N ASP A 85 -9.54 13.97 -11.20
CA ASP A 85 -10.76 13.47 -10.60
C ASP A 85 -10.44 12.25 -9.71
N ASP A 86 -10.09 12.52 -8.46
CA ASP A 86 -9.86 11.50 -7.43
C ASP A 86 -11.17 11.05 -6.75
N SER A 87 -12.34 11.54 -7.20
CA SER A 87 -13.64 11.21 -6.60
C SER A 87 -14.04 9.73 -6.75
N GLU A 88 -13.27 8.95 -7.52
CA GLU A 88 -13.46 7.52 -7.73
C GLU A 88 -12.54 6.63 -6.88
N GLU A 89 -12.20 7.00 -5.64
CA GLU A 89 -11.78 6.01 -4.64
C GLU A 89 -12.99 5.17 -4.19
N LYS A 90 -13.52 4.38 -5.13
CA LYS A 90 -14.54 3.36 -4.87
C LYS A 90 -13.88 2.21 -4.10
N PRO A 91 -14.66 1.47 -3.29
CA PRO A 91 -14.18 0.23 -2.69
C PRO A 91 -13.55 -0.64 -3.77
N LEU A 92 -12.30 -1.06 -3.54
CA LEU A 92 -11.61 -1.98 -4.42
C LEU A 92 -12.43 -3.27 -4.48
N GLY A 93 -12.82 -3.69 -5.68
CA GLY A 93 -13.39 -5.02 -5.88
C GLY A 93 -12.43 -6.14 -5.42
N ASP A 94 -12.76 -7.39 -5.72
CA ASP A 94 -11.89 -8.51 -5.35
C ASP A 94 -10.49 -8.44 -5.99
N GLY A 95 -10.32 -7.63 -7.06
CA GLY A 95 -9.06 -7.49 -7.79
C GLY A 95 -8.63 -8.78 -8.48
N GLY A 96 -9.57 -9.72 -8.70
CA GLY A 96 -9.27 -11.08 -9.16
C GLY A 96 -8.49 -11.92 -8.14
N LEU A 97 -8.46 -11.50 -6.87
CA LEU A 97 -7.75 -12.18 -5.79
C LEU A 97 -8.72 -12.98 -4.89
N PRO A 98 -8.23 -14.04 -4.22
CA PRO A 98 -9.05 -14.76 -3.25
C PRO A 98 -9.48 -13.84 -2.10
N PRO A 99 -10.55 -14.20 -1.37
CA PRO A 99 -10.97 -13.47 -0.19
C PRO A 99 -9.83 -13.35 0.84
N ASN A 100 -9.67 -12.17 1.42
CA ASN A 100 -8.73 -11.94 2.51
C ASN A 100 -9.36 -12.39 3.82
N ARG A 101 -9.05 -13.61 4.29
CA ARG A 101 -9.64 -14.15 5.54
C ARG A 101 -9.09 -13.46 6.79
N ALA A 102 -7.93 -12.79 6.68
CA ALA A 102 -7.37 -12.03 7.77
C ALA A 102 -8.14 -10.72 8.05
N ALA A 103 -8.82 -10.18 7.04
CA ALA A 103 -9.47 -8.88 7.10
C ALA A 103 -10.90 -8.91 7.66
N ASP A 104 -11.28 -7.84 8.36
CA ASP A 104 -12.69 -7.49 8.52
C ASP A 104 -13.16 -6.79 7.24
N GLN A 105 -14.09 -7.41 6.52
CA GLN A 105 -14.65 -6.89 5.26
C GLN A 105 -15.24 -5.48 5.42
N LYS A 106 -15.72 -5.10 6.61
CA LYS A 106 -16.28 -3.76 6.86
C LYS A 106 -15.21 -2.69 7.05
N MET A 107 -13.95 -3.11 7.21
CA MET A 107 -12.80 -2.23 7.43
C MET A 107 -11.87 -2.18 6.23
N GLU A 108 -12.06 -3.03 5.21
CA GLU A 108 -11.21 -3.02 4.01
C GLU A 108 -11.25 -1.70 3.22
N ASP A 109 -12.31 -0.90 3.35
CA ASP A 109 -12.49 0.41 2.68
C ASP A 109 -12.33 1.61 3.63
N VAL A 110 -11.81 1.40 4.84
CA VAL A 110 -11.77 2.44 5.88
C VAL A 110 -10.94 3.65 5.46
N ILE A 111 -9.88 3.45 4.67
CA ILE A 111 -9.03 4.53 4.16
C ILE A 111 -9.85 5.40 3.19
N GLU A 112 -10.50 4.77 2.22
CA GLU A 112 -11.34 5.44 1.23
C GLU A 112 -12.48 6.20 1.91
N ARG A 113 -13.14 5.59 2.90
CA ARG A 113 -14.19 6.25 3.71
C ARG A 113 -13.68 7.42 4.56
N SER A 114 -12.37 7.46 4.84
CA SER A 114 -11.76 8.55 5.61
C SER A 114 -11.34 9.75 4.75
N MET A 115 -11.22 9.57 3.43
CA MET A 115 -10.71 10.61 2.52
C MET A 115 -11.46 11.94 2.57
N PRO A 116 -12.81 12.00 2.70
CA PRO A 116 -13.52 13.28 2.84
C PRO A 116 -13.07 14.11 4.05
N TYR A 117 -12.48 13.48 5.06
CA TYR A 117 -11.94 14.17 6.23
C TYR A 117 -10.47 14.58 6.07
N ALA A 118 -9.77 14.11 5.03
CA ALA A 118 -8.35 14.33 4.80
C ALA A 118 -8.04 15.13 3.53
N GLU A 119 -8.94 15.14 2.53
CA GLU A 119 -8.71 15.73 1.20
C GLU A 119 -8.25 17.19 1.24
N HIS A 120 -8.70 17.95 2.25
CA HIS A 120 -8.33 19.35 2.44
C HIS A 120 -6.83 19.57 2.65
N PHE A 121 -6.06 18.55 3.06
CA PHE A 121 -4.59 18.64 3.19
C PHE A 121 -3.88 18.84 1.85
N TRP A 122 -4.52 18.46 0.74
CA TRP A 122 -4.00 18.61 -0.62
C TRP A 122 -4.74 19.68 -1.41
N SER A 123 -5.27 20.70 -0.74
CA SER A 123 -5.95 21.84 -1.38
C SER A 123 -5.05 23.09 -1.49
N GLY A 124 -5.48 24.06 -2.31
CA GLY A 124 -4.81 25.36 -2.43
C GLY A 124 -3.34 25.23 -2.88
N PRO A 125 -2.36 25.79 -2.14
CA PRO A 125 -0.94 25.71 -2.50
C PRO A 125 -0.36 24.29 -2.58
N ARG A 126 -1.08 23.27 -2.08
CA ARG A 126 -0.68 21.86 -2.10
C ARG A 126 -1.48 21.02 -3.10
N ALA A 127 -2.33 21.65 -3.90
CA ALA A 127 -3.14 20.99 -4.94
C ALA A 127 -2.30 20.32 -6.04
N GLU A 128 -1.04 20.69 -6.18
CA GLU A 128 -0.07 19.93 -6.97
C GLU A 128 1.07 19.49 -6.05
N SER A 129 1.11 18.19 -5.71
CA SER A 129 2.08 17.67 -4.76
C SER A 129 2.39 16.19 -4.98
N TRP A 130 3.52 15.75 -4.43
CA TRP A 130 3.84 14.33 -4.31
C TRP A 130 3.47 13.85 -2.92
N TYR A 131 2.70 12.77 -2.85
CA TYR A 131 2.28 12.12 -1.62
C TYR A 131 2.88 10.72 -1.53
N LEU A 132 3.58 10.45 -0.43
CA LEU A 132 4.07 9.12 -0.11
C LEU A 132 2.92 8.30 0.50
N SER A 133 2.25 7.52 -0.34
CA SER A 133 1.05 6.78 0.04
C SER A 133 1.35 5.53 0.87
N CYS A 134 2.50 4.89 0.65
CA CYS A 134 2.92 3.72 1.41
C CYS A 134 4.44 3.62 1.44
N LEU A 135 4.99 3.36 2.63
CA LEU A 135 6.42 3.14 2.85
C LEU A 135 6.59 1.94 3.79
N ALA A 136 7.21 0.87 3.28
CA ALA A 136 7.40 -0.35 4.04
C ALA A 136 8.83 -0.86 3.91
N VAL A 137 9.36 -1.38 5.01
CA VAL A 137 10.66 -2.03 5.10
C VAL A 137 10.47 -3.35 5.84
N ASP A 138 11.07 -4.41 5.32
CA ASP A 138 11.01 -5.71 5.96
C ASP A 138 11.60 -5.64 7.38
N PRO A 139 10.87 -6.09 8.42
CA PRO A 139 11.33 -6.04 9.80
C PRO A 139 12.71 -6.67 10.03
N SER A 140 13.09 -7.71 9.26
CA SER A 140 14.41 -8.36 9.36
C SER A 140 15.58 -7.47 8.89
N THR A 141 15.26 -6.37 8.21
CA THR A 141 16.24 -5.44 7.63
C THR A 141 16.13 -4.01 8.17
N GLN A 142 15.23 -3.77 9.13
CA GLN A 142 15.07 -2.46 9.78
C GLN A 142 16.35 -1.99 10.47
N GLY A 143 16.53 -0.67 10.57
CA GLY A 143 17.69 -0.04 11.21
C GLY A 143 18.97 -0.05 10.38
N LYS A 144 18.94 -0.57 9.14
CA LYS A 144 20.08 -0.60 8.22
C LYS A 144 20.16 0.63 7.28
N GLY A 145 19.35 1.66 7.52
CA GLY A 145 19.25 2.83 6.64
C GLY A 145 18.65 2.52 5.27
N ILE A 146 17.95 1.38 5.15
CA ILE A 146 17.14 1.05 3.99
C ILE A 146 15.75 1.61 4.29
N VAL A 147 15.50 2.77 3.68
CA VAL A 147 14.33 3.66 3.77
C VAL A 147 14.08 4.30 5.14
#